data_AF-A0AAV1J573-F1
#
_entry.id   AF-A0AAV1J573-F1
#
_cell.length_a   1.000
_cell.length_b   1.000
_cell.length_c   1.000
_cell.angle_alpha   90.00
_cell.angle_beta   90.00
_cell.angle_gamma   90.00
#
_symmetry.space_group_name_H-M   'P 1'
#
loop_
_entity.id
_entity.type
_entity.pdbx_description
1 polymer ?
#
loop_
_entity_poly.entity_id
_entity_poly.type
_entity_poly.pdbx_seq_one_letter_code
_entity_poly.pdbx_strand_id
1 'polypeptide(L)'
;MSFLRISTSYLKSKPLRANFSTKIALTADKSTIVALHKENEFPYELSQPLPEETNEDKSVLRMSDYSEVKRVFKEMKPEFARQQLSSMTLTTTHRWFPRSRDKRAKTTEMNRPYL
;
A
#
# COMPACT_ATOMS: atom_id res chain seq x y z
N MET A 1 -32.01 36.71 10.57
CA MET A 1 -31.03 35.63 10.42
C MET A 1 -31.51 34.43 11.23
N SER A 2 -32.12 33.45 10.56
CA SER A 2 -32.61 32.23 11.19
C SER A 2 -31.46 31.26 11.40
N PHE A 3 -31.08 31.03 12.65
CA PHE A 3 -30.10 30.00 13.01
C PHE A 3 -30.75 28.63 12.82
N LEU A 4 -30.18 27.80 11.93
CA LEU A 4 -30.56 26.41 11.78
C LEU A 4 -30.32 25.68 13.12
N ARG A 5 -31.39 25.38 13.84
CA ARG A 5 -31.34 24.56 15.05
C ARG A 5 -31.15 23.11 14.61
N ILE A 6 -29.97 22.55 14.85
CA ILE A 6 -29.69 21.14 14.60
C ILE A 6 -30.17 20.36 15.82
N SER A 7 -31.21 19.54 15.70
CA SER A 7 -31.62 18.61 16.76
C SER A 7 -30.74 17.36 16.68
N THR A 8 -29.77 17.22 17.57
CA THR A 8 -28.84 16.08 17.57
C THR A 8 -29.51 14.84 18.17
N SER A 9 -30.20 14.03 17.36
CA SER A 9 -30.52 12.65 17.74
C SER A 9 -29.28 11.78 17.51
N TYR A 10 -28.56 11.45 18.58
CA TYR A 10 -27.31 10.69 18.53
C TYR A 10 -27.60 9.20 18.26
N LEU A 11 -27.48 8.75 17.01
CA LEU A 11 -27.41 7.32 16.72
C LEU A 11 -25.95 6.88 16.81
N LYS A 12 -25.60 6.14 17.87
CA LYS A 12 -24.25 5.59 18.05
C LYS A 12 -24.02 4.50 17.01
N SER A 13 -23.32 4.84 15.92
CA SER A 13 -22.89 3.88 14.91
C SER A 13 -21.86 2.91 15.51
N LYS A 14 -21.86 1.66 15.06
CA LYS A 14 -20.81 0.69 15.43
C LYS A 14 -19.46 1.25 14.96
N PRO A 15 -18.38 1.11 15.76
CA PRO A 15 -17.07 1.53 15.32
C PRO A 15 -16.72 0.70 14.07
N LEU A 16 -16.66 1.37 12.92
CA LEU A 16 -16.08 0.79 11.73
C LEU A 16 -14.61 0.54 12.06
N ARG A 17 -14.03 -0.57 11.58
CA ARG A 17 -12.58 -0.82 11.64
C ARG A 17 -11.75 0.22 10.87
N ALA A 18 -12.42 1.21 10.28
CA ALA A 18 -11.83 2.28 9.51
C ALA A 18 -11.44 3.44 10.43
N ASN A 19 -10.39 4.17 10.04
CA ASN A 19 -9.83 5.31 10.78
C ASN A 19 -10.75 6.55 10.81
N PHE A 20 -12.06 6.40 10.73
CA PHE A 20 -12.99 7.52 10.65
C PHE A 20 -14.00 7.50 11.80
N SER A 21 -14.07 8.60 12.53
CA SER A 21 -15.18 8.84 13.45
C SER A 21 -16.37 9.36 12.66
N THR A 22 -17.43 8.55 12.59
CA THR A 22 -18.67 8.90 11.89
C THR A 22 -19.69 9.42 12.89
N LYS A 23 -20.22 10.62 12.63
CA LYS A 23 -21.38 11.18 13.35
C LYS A 23 -22.47 11.45 12.34
N ILE A 24 -23.64 10.88 12.56
CA ILE A 24 -24.82 11.09 11.71
C ILE A 24 -25.82 11.90 12.52
N ALA A 25 -26.28 13.01 11.95
CA ALA A 25 -27.27 13.89 12.54
C ALA A 25 -28.42 14.12 11.56
N LEU A 26 -29.58 14.44 12.10
CA LEU A 26 -30.75 14.83 11.34
C LEU A 26 -31.00 16.33 11.53
N THR A 27 -31.39 17.02 10.48
CA THR A 27 -31.84 18.43 10.59
C THR A 27 -33.18 18.48 11.35
N ALA A 28 -33.49 19.57 12.07
CA ALA A 28 -34.75 19.68 12.83
C ALA A 28 -36.00 19.45 11.97
N ASP A 29 -35.94 19.83 10.70
CA ASP A 29 -37.03 19.65 9.73
C ASP A 29 -37.16 18.21 9.22
N LYS A 30 -36.29 17.29 9.67
CA LYS A 30 -36.21 15.87 9.28
C LYS A 30 -36.06 15.61 7.78
N SER A 31 -35.81 16.64 6.98
CA SER A 31 -35.70 16.60 5.52
C SER A 31 -34.32 16.20 5.02
N THR A 32 -33.27 16.40 5.81
CA THR A 32 -31.88 16.18 5.43
C THR A 32 -31.10 15.45 6.51
N ILE A 33 -30.37 14.42 6.10
CA ILE A 33 -29.41 13.68 6.92
C ILE A 33 -28.02 14.25 6.67
N VAL A 34 -27.33 14.64 7.74
CA VAL A 34 -25.97 15.18 7.70
C VAL A 34 -25.02 14.14 8.29
N ALA A 35 -24.00 13.75 7.53
CA ALA A 35 -22.98 12.82 7.98
C ALA A 35 -21.62 13.51 8.04
N LEU A 36 -21.05 13.59 9.24
CA LEU A 36 -19.70 14.06 9.48
C LEU A 36 -18.76 12.86 9.52
N HIS A 37 -17.73 12.88 8.69
CA HIS A 37 -16.68 11.86 8.63
C HIS A 37 -15.36 12.54 8.96
N LYS A 38 -14.93 12.43 10.22
CA LYS A 38 -13.63 12.95 10.65
C LYS A 38 -12.60 11.84 10.57
N GLU A 39 -11.49 12.11 9.91
CA GLU A 39 -10.31 11.24 9.93
C GLU A 39 -9.66 11.26 11.32
N ASN A 40 -9.40 10.07 11.85
CA ASN A 40 -8.69 9.87 13.09
C ASN A 40 -7.23 9.60 12.76
N GLU A 41 -6.34 10.35 13.40
CA GLU A 41 -4.90 10.13 13.30
C GLU A 41 -4.52 8.78 13.94
N PHE A 42 -3.45 8.17 13.42
CA PHE A 42 -2.90 6.96 14.00
C PHE A 42 -2.19 7.28 15.31
N PRO A 43 -2.54 6.63 16.45
CA PRO A 43 -1.91 6.92 17.74
C PRO A 43 -0.42 6.60 17.74
N TYR A 44 0.40 7.53 18.25
CA TYR A 44 1.87 7.37 18.30
C TYR A 44 2.30 6.15 19.12
N GLU A 45 1.59 5.84 20.20
CA GLU A 45 1.86 4.69 21.09
C GLU A 45 1.74 3.33 20.38
N LEU A 46 1.02 3.27 19.25
CA LEU A 46 0.87 2.06 18.44
C LEU A 46 1.89 1.99 17.29
N SER A 47 2.74 3.00 17.14
CA SER A 47 3.81 3.00 16.15
C SER A 47 5.04 2.27 16.66
N GLN A 48 5.82 1.70 15.74
CA GLN A 48 7.12 1.12 16.05
C GLN A 48 8.21 2.08 15.55
N PRO A 49 9.33 2.24 16.30
CA PRO A 49 10.46 3.01 15.81
C PRO A 49 11.03 2.36 14.55
N LEU A 50 11.57 3.20 13.66
CA LEU A 50 12.30 2.71 12.49
C LEU A 50 13.56 1.97 12.98
N PRO A 51 13.89 0.81 12.39
CA PRO A 51 15.13 0.11 12.73
C PRO A 51 16.35 0.96 12.34
N GLU A 52 17.32 1.06 13.24
CA GLU A 52 18.60 1.73 12.96
C GLU A 52 19.54 0.77 12.22
N GLU A 53 19.74 0.98 10.93
CA GLU A 53 20.75 0.25 10.15
C GLU A 53 22.14 0.83 10.44
N THR A 54 22.84 0.24 11.42
CA THR A 54 24.26 0.57 11.66
C THR A 54 25.12 -0.19 10.67
N ASN A 55 25.37 0.40 9.50
CA ASN A 55 26.38 -0.12 8.57
C ASN A 55 27.76 0.17 9.14
N GLU A 56 28.44 -0.86 9.66
CA GLU A 56 29.84 -0.77 10.10
C GLU A 56 30.76 -0.66 8.88
N ASP A 57 30.82 0.52 8.26
CA ASP A 57 31.72 0.79 7.14
C ASP A 57 33.16 0.89 7.66
N LYS A 58 33.89 -0.23 7.57
CA LYS A 58 35.31 -0.33 7.97
C LYS A 58 36.28 0.18 6.90
N SER A 59 35.79 0.59 5.72
CA SER A 59 36.60 1.03 4.58
C SER A 59 36.54 2.54 4.36
N VAL A 60 37.67 3.14 3.97
CA VAL A 60 37.80 4.58 3.65
C VAL A 60 36.90 5.00 2.48
N LEU A 61 36.67 4.09 1.53
CA LEU A 61 35.69 4.25 0.45
C LEU A 61 34.37 3.63 0.90
N ARG A 62 33.25 4.35 0.71
CA ARG A 62 31.86 3.88 0.90
C ARG A 62 31.44 2.88 -0.20
N MET A 63 32.32 1.93 -0.50
CA MET A 63 32.15 0.89 -1.52
C MET A 63 32.38 -0.49 -0.90
N SER A 64 31.74 -0.77 0.23
CA SER A 64 31.79 -2.07 0.92
C SER A 64 31.07 -3.17 0.14
N ASP A 65 30.11 -2.81 -0.70
CA ASP A 65 29.10 -3.76 -1.20
C ASP A 65 29.45 -4.32 -2.58
N TYR A 66 30.71 -4.23 -3.02
CA TYR A 66 31.12 -4.74 -4.34
C TYR A 66 30.85 -6.24 -4.49
N SER A 67 30.92 -7.00 -3.39
CA SER A 67 30.54 -8.41 -3.33
C SER A 67 29.04 -8.61 -3.55
N GLU A 68 28.19 -7.75 -3.00
CA GLU A 68 26.75 -7.78 -3.19
C GLU A 68 26.36 -7.37 -4.60
N VAL A 69 26.96 -6.30 -5.12
CA VAL A 69 26.80 -5.84 -6.51
C VAL A 69 27.14 -6.98 -7.46
N LYS A 70 28.29 -7.64 -7.26
CA LYS A 70 28.70 -8.79 -8.08
C LYS A 70 27.77 -10.00 -7.92
N ARG A 71 27.15 -10.19 -6.75
CA ARG A 71 26.12 -11.23 -6.53
C ARG A 71 24.85 -10.94 -7.31
N VAL A 72 24.41 -9.68 -7.34
CA VAL A 72 23.18 -9.25 -8.05
C VAL A 72 23.33 -9.40 -9.57
N PHE A 73 24.49 -9.03 -10.12
CA PHE A 73 24.75 -9.09 -11.57
C PHE A 73 25.25 -10.45 -12.06
N LYS A 74 25.28 -11.47 -11.21
CA LYS A 74 25.70 -12.82 -11.62
C LYS A 74 24.63 -13.45 -12.51
N GLU A 75 25.03 -13.89 -13.70
CA GLU A 75 24.14 -14.68 -14.56
C GLU A 75 23.74 -15.99 -13.87
N MET A 76 22.44 -16.14 -13.60
CA MET A 76 21.87 -17.34 -13.00
C MET A 76 21.14 -18.17 -14.05
N LYS A 77 21.22 -19.50 -13.94
CA LYS A 77 20.41 -20.39 -14.78
C LYS A 77 18.93 -20.12 -14.51
N PRO A 78 18.06 -20.20 -15.54
CA PRO A 78 16.64 -19.85 -15.42
C PRO A 78 15.90 -20.71 -14.39
N GLU A 79 16.34 -21.94 -14.14
CA GLU A 79 15.76 -22.83 -13.13
C GLU A 79 15.96 -22.30 -11.70
N PHE A 80 17.19 -21.92 -11.35
CA PHE A 80 17.50 -21.35 -10.04
C PHE A 80 16.86 -19.98 -9.85
N ALA A 81 16.84 -19.15 -10.90
CA ALA A 81 16.17 -17.86 -10.84
C ALA A 81 14.68 -18.00 -10.50
N ARG A 82 13.97 -18.95 -11.13
CA ARG A 82 12.55 -19.21 -10.85
C ARG A 82 12.32 -19.68 -9.42
N GLN A 83 13.17 -20.57 -8.90
CA GLN A 83 13.06 -21.05 -7.53
C GLN A 83 13.30 -19.93 -6.52
N GLN A 84 14.34 -19.13 -6.71
CA GLN A 84 14.66 -17.98 -5.85
C GLN A 84 13.51 -16.96 -5.85
N LEU A 85 12.99 -16.60 -7.03
CA LEU A 85 11.84 -15.70 -7.15
C LEU A 85 10.60 -16.25 -6.44
N SER A 86 10.31 -17.55 -6.62
CA SER A 86 9.18 -18.20 -5.96
C SER A 86 9.29 -18.18 -4.43
N SER A 87 10.51 -18.39 -3.91
CA SER A 87 10.79 -18.36 -2.47
C SER A 87 10.71 -16.94 -1.90
N MET A 88 11.27 -15.95 -2.59
CA MET A 88 11.29 -14.56 -2.15
C MET A 88 9.89 -13.93 -2.11
N THR A 89 9.04 -14.23 -3.10
CA THR A 89 7.71 -13.65 -3.18
C THR A 89 6.60 -14.55 -2.64
N LEU A 90 6.96 -15.71 -2.05
CA LEU A 90 6.01 -16.72 -1.57
C LEU A 90 4.98 -17.12 -2.65
N THR A 91 5.46 -17.37 -3.88
CA THR A 91 4.63 -17.77 -5.03
C THR A 91 4.98 -19.15 -5.54
N THR A 92 4.19 -19.68 -6.48
CA THR A 92 4.50 -20.94 -7.17
C THR A 92 5.50 -20.74 -8.31
N THR A 93 6.34 -21.74 -8.57
CA THR A 93 7.38 -21.71 -9.63
C THR A 93 6.78 -21.55 -11.03
N HIS A 94 5.59 -22.11 -11.29
CA HIS A 94 4.90 -22.03 -12.58
C HIS A 94 4.57 -20.62 -13.04
N ARG A 95 4.42 -19.66 -12.10
CA ARG A 95 4.18 -18.24 -12.41
C ARG A 95 5.33 -17.62 -13.19
N TRP A 96 6.55 -18.11 -12.97
CA TRP A 96 7.79 -17.57 -13.52
C TRP A 96 8.24 -18.25 -14.82
N PHE A 97 7.38 -19.08 -15.41
CA PHE A 97 7.56 -19.55 -16.78
C PHE A 97 7.00 -18.51 -17.76
N PRO A 98 7.71 -18.22 -18.86
CA PRO A 98 7.24 -17.24 -19.84
C PRO A 98 5.91 -17.70 -20.44
N ARG A 99 4.88 -16.86 -20.38
CA ARG A 99 3.59 -17.20 -21.00
C ARG A 99 3.68 -17.04 -22.51
N SER A 100 2.97 -17.89 -23.24
CA SER A 100 2.88 -17.82 -24.70
C SER A 100 2.31 -16.47 -25.20
N ARG A 101 1.46 -15.83 -24.40
CA ARG A 101 0.91 -14.50 -24.65
C ARG A 101 1.97 -13.40 -24.55
N ASP A 102 2.93 -13.51 -23.62
CA ASP A 102 3.97 -12.49 -23.41
C ASP A 102 5.00 -12.50 -24.55
N LYS A 103 5.23 -13.67 -25.18
CA LYS A 103 5.99 -13.78 -26.44
C LYS A 103 5.31 -13.08 -27.62
N ARG A 104 4.01 -12.80 -27.51
CA ARG A 104 3.15 -12.18 -28.52
C ARG A 104 2.45 -10.96 -27.93
N ALA A 105 3.16 -10.20 -27.09
CA ALA A 105 2.64 -8.95 -26.57
C ALA A 105 2.20 -8.09 -27.76
N LYS A 106 0.90 -7.77 -27.80
CA LYS A 106 0.36 -6.95 -28.88
C LYS A 106 0.94 -5.55 -28.70
N THR A 107 1.66 -5.05 -29.70
CA THR A 107 2.07 -3.65 -29.82
C THR A 107 0.91 -2.75 -30.26
N THR A 108 -0.33 -3.17 -29.99
CA THR A 108 -1.50 -2.36 -30.29
C THR A 108 -1.54 -1.22 -29.29
N GLU A 109 -1.42 0.00 -29.79
CA GLU A 109 -1.57 1.19 -28.96
C GLU A 109 -2.94 1.17 -28.27
N MET A 110 -2.96 1.63 -27.02
CA MET A 110 -4.19 1.72 -26.26
C MET A 110 -5.13 2.68 -26.99
N ASN A 111 -6.33 2.22 -27.37
CA ASN A 111 -7.33 3.04 -28.06
C ASN A 111 -7.72 4.32 -27.28
N ARG A 112 -7.33 4.44 -26.01
CA ARG A 112 -7.64 5.56 -25.12
C ARG A 112 -6.41 5.93 -24.29
N PRO A 113 -5.50 6.79 -24.79
CA PRO A 113 -4.23 7.08 -24.13
C PRO A 113 -4.34 7.85 -22.79
N TYR A 114 -5.53 8.29 -22.36
CA TYR A 114 -5.71 9.18 -21.20
C TYR A 114 -6.80 8.77 -20.22
N LEU A 115 -7.14 7.47 -20.15
CA LEU A 115 -8.11 6.92 -19.19
C LEU A 115 -7.43 6.02 -18.17
#